data_AF-A0A0F4JZK7-F1
#
_entry.id   AF-A0A0F4JZK7-F1
#
_cell.length_a   1.000
_cell.length_b   1.000
_cell.length_c   1.000
_cell.angle_alpha   90.00
_cell.angle_beta   90.00
_cell.angle_gamma   90.00
#
_symmetry.space_group_name_H-M   'P 1'
#
loop_
_entity.id
_entity.type
_entity.pdbx_description
1 polymer ?
#
loop_
_entity_poly.entity_id
_entity_poly.type
_entity_poly.pdbx_seq_one_letter_code
_entity_poly.pdbx_strand_id
1 'polypeptide(L)'
;MRVLDVRWHSLAETFRLCWEEARPIVQVAFLLRFAVGVVSVGQLPQSLGRPVLGMASLWCAVVCAYLLNGVTDVHEDRVNGSRRPIARGDLPERTAARGTVLLACAALLLGGLAGPSVVAWTAAFLVLGWAYSADPVKAKCSSGRCAAVVFGLGAT
;
A
#
# COMPACT_ATOMS: atom_id res chain seq x y z
N MET A 1 37.82 -9.51 -1.65
CA MET A 1 36.57 -10.30 -1.50
C MET A 1 35.70 -9.63 -0.45
N ARG A 2 34.60 -8.96 -0.83
CA ARG A 2 33.58 -8.50 0.15
C ARG A 2 32.69 -9.68 0.44
N VAL A 3 32.71 -10.17 1.67
CA VAL A 3 31.71 -11.11 2.17
C VAL A 3 30.35 -10.43 2.01
N LEU A 4 29.43 -11.09 1.31
CA LEU A 4 28.03 -10.67 1.26
C LEU A 4 27.49 -10.85 2.68
N ASP A 5 27.46 -9.77 3.46
CA ASP A 5 26.74 -9.73 4.73
C ASP A 5 25.24 -9.88 4.42
N VAL A 6 24.79 -11.12 4.33
CA VAL A 6 23.37 -11.46 4.30
C VAL A 6 22.83 -11.15 5.70
N ARG A 7 22.32 -9.92 5.89
CA ARG A 7 21.58 -9.55 7.10
C ARG A 7 20.33 -10.40 7.17
N TRP A 8 20.31 -11.36 8.09
CA TRP A 8 19.12 -12.11 8.45
C TRP A 8 18.24 -11.23 9.33
N HIS A 9 17.12 -10.76 8.79
CA HIS A 9 16.12 -10.05 9.56
C HIS A 9 15.19 -11.03 10.25
N SER A 10 14.86 -10.75 11.51
CA SER A 10 13.71 -11.40 12.14
C SER A 10 12.42 -10.99 11.41
N LEU A 11 11.36 -11.79 11.57
CA LEU A 11 10.04 -11.44 11.05
C LEU A 11 9.55 -10.09 11.60
N ALA A 12 9.80 -9.82 12.88
CA ALA A 12 9.43 -8.57 13.52
C ALA A 12 10.17 -7.36 12.91
N GLU A 13 11.47 -7.51 12.63
CA GLU A 13 12.24 -6.45 11.99
C GLU A 13 11.77 -6.22 10.55
N THR A 14 11.51 -7.28 9.79
CA THR A 14 10.95 -7.18 8.44
C THR A 14 9.62 -6.43 8.45
N PHE A 15 8.73 -6.76 9.38
CA PHE A 15 7.45 -6.07 9.54
C PHE A 15 7.66 -4.58 9.86
N ARG A 16 8.54 -4.25 10.81
CA ARG A 16 8.86 -2.86 11.15
C ARG A 16 9.39 -2.08 9.95
N LEU A 17 10.31 -2.66 9.19
CA LEU A 17 10.89 -2.01 8.01
C LEU A 17 9.84 -1.83 6.91
N CYS A 18 8.97 -2.83 6.68
CA CYS A 18 7.83 -2.67 5.77
C CYS A 18 6.87 -1.56 6.22
N TRP A 19 6.64 -1.43 7.53
CA TRP A 19 5.80 -0.38 8.10
C TRP A 19 6.40 1.02 7.93
N GLU A 20 7.70 1.17 8.20
CA GLU A 20 8.43 2.43 7.95
C GLU A 20 8.43 2.81 6.47
N GLU A 21 8.65 1.82 5.59
CA GLU A 21 8.60 1.98 4.14
C GLU A 21 7.20 2.43 3.65
N ALA A 22 6.15 1.96 4.31
CA ALA A 22 4.76 2.28 4.02
C ALA A 22 4.30 3.68 4.46
N ARG A 23 5.19 4.50 5.03
CA ARG A 23 4.89 5.88 5.50
C ARG A 23 3.69 5.94 6.46
N PRO A 24 3.88 5.65 7.76
CA PRO A 24 2.80 5.52 8.74
C PRO A 24 1.80 6.69 8.78
N ILE A 25 2.27 7.92 8.58
CA ILE A 25 1.41 9.11 8.56
C ILE A 25 0.37 9.08 7.44
N VAL A 26 0.69 8.48 6.29
CA VAL A 26 -0.25 8.35 5.17
C VAL A 26 -1.34 7.33 5.50
N GLN A 27 -0.98 6.27 6.23
CA GLN A 27 -1.93 5.26 6.67
C GLN A 27 -3.03 5.89 7.55
N VAL A 28 -2.64 6.80 8.44
CA VAL A 28 -3.61 7.57 9.25
C VAL A 28 -4.57 8.37 8.37
N ALA A 29 -4.09 9.03 7.32
CA ALA A 29 -4.95 9.79 6.41
C ALA A 29 -6.00 8.90 5.71
N PHE A 30 -5.62 7.71 5.23
CA PHE A 30 -6.55 6.77 4.60
C PHE A 30 -7.53 6.15 5.59
N LEU A 31 -7.09 5.85 6.82
CA LEU A 31 -7.98 5.35 7.88
C LEU A 31 -9.00 6.42 8.29
N LEU A 32 -8.58 7.67 8.42
CA LEU A 32 -9.50 8.80 8.66
C LEU A 32 -10.49 8.96 7.50
N ARG A 33 -10.03 8.88 6.25
CA ARG A 33 -10.90 8.93 5.06
C ARG A 33 -11.98 7.85 5.13
N PHE A 34 -11.60 6.62 5.47
CA PHE A 34 -12.54 5.51 5.62
C PHE A 34 -13.54 5.77 6.74
N ALA A 35 -13.07 6.21 7.90
CA ALA A 35 -13.92 6.53 9.05
C ALA A 35 -14.95 7.63 8.72
N VAL A 36 -14.50 8.70 8.03
CA VAL A 36 -15.40 9.75 7.53
C VAL A 36 -16.44 9.14 6.59
N GLY A 37 -16.03 8.31 5.63
CA GLY A 37 -16.94 7.62 4.73
C GLY A 37 -18.01 6.81 5.45
N VAL A 38 -17.64 6.02 6.47
CA VAL A 38 -18.58 5.24 7.29
C VAL A 38 -19.59 6.15 8.01
N VAL A 39 -19.13 7.25 8.61
CA VAL A 39 -20.00 8.20 9.31
C VAL A 39 -20.94 8.93 8.34
N SER A 40 -20.45 9.27 7.13
CA SER A 40 -21.21 9.98 6.11
C SER A 40 -22.38 9.19 5.50
N VAL A 41 -22.43 7.86 5.66
CA VAL A 41 -23.58 7.05 5.23
C VAL A 41 -24.85 7.38 6.05
N GLY A 42 -24.73 8.12 7.16
CA GLY A 42 -25.87 8.60 7.95
C GLY A 42 -26.61 7.51 8.74
N GLN A 43 -26.08 6.29 8.71
CA GLN A 43 -26.58 5.15 9.47
C GLN A 43 -25.38 4.50 10.16
N LEU A 44 -25.40 4.48 11.50
CA LEU A 44 -24.41 3.72 12.24
C LEU A 44 -24.60 2.23 11.96
N PRO A 45 -23.53 1.49 11.65
CA PRO A 45 -23.65 0.08 11.36
C PRO A 45 -24.15 -0.68 12.60
N GLN A 46 -25.13 -1.56 12.40
CA GLN A 46 -25.64 -2.42 13.48
C GLN A 46 -24.56 -3.38 14.04
N SER A 47 -23.51 -3.64 13.25
CA SER A 47 -22.34 -4.43 13.64
C SER A 47 -21.08 -3.84 13.02
N LEU A 48 -20.01 -3.77 13.81
CA LEU A 48 -18.71 -3.27 13.36
C LEU A 48 -17.93 -4.28 12.50
N GLY A 49 -18.38 -5.53 12.38
CA GLY A 49 -17.63 -6.58 11.70
C GLY A 49 -17.27 -6.25 10.24
N ARG A 50 -18.27 -5.89 9.42
CA ARG A 50 -18.05 -5.57 8.00
C ARG A 50 -17.24 -4.27 7.81
N PRO A 51 -17.53 -3.17 8.53
CA PRO A 51 -16.69 -1.97 8.49
C PRO A 51 -15.23 -2.22 8.88
N VAL A 52 -14.97 -3.01 9.94
CA VAL A 52 -13.61 -3.34 10.37
C VAL A 52 -12.87 -4.16 9.30
N LEU A 53 -13.52 -5.15 8.71
CA LEU A 53 -12.94 -5.91 7.59
C LEU A 53 -12.65 -5.02 6.37
N GLY A 54 -13.57 -4.10 6.04
CA GLY A 54 -13.35 -3.14 4.96
C GLY A 54 -12.21 -2.17 5.24
N MET A 55 -12.09 -1.69 6.48
CA MET A 55 -10.98 -0.82 6.90
C MET A 55 -9.64 -1.56 6.85
N ALA A 56 -9.60 -2.81 7.31
CA ALA A 56 -8.41 -3.66 7.24
C ALA A 56 -8.03 -3.98 5.79
N SER A 57 -9.02 -4.22 4.92
CA SER A 57 -8.84 -4.39 3.47
C SER A 57 -8.17 -3.17 2.84
N LEU A 58 -8.72 -1.97 3.09
CA LEU A 58 -8.15 -0.71 2.60
C LEU A 58 -6.73 -0.52 3.14
N TRP A 59 -6.51 -0.72 4.43
CA TRP A 59 -5.20 -0.57 5.05
C TRP A 59 -4.15 -1.47 4.39
N CYS A 60 -4.46 -2.76 4.18
CA CYS A 60 -3.59 -3.66 3.44
C CYS A 60 -3.31 -3.16 2.01
N ALA A 61 -4.32 -2.64 1.31
CA ALA A 61 -4.16 -2.11 -0.04
C ALA A 61 -3.27 -0.85 -0.08
N VAL A 62 -3.38 0.05 0.89
CA VAL A 62 -2.55 1.26 0.99
C VAL A 62 -1.10 0.89 1.33
N VAL A 63 -0.87 -0.01 2.29
CA VAL A 63 0.48 -0.51 2.61
C VAL A 63 1.09 -1.20 1.38
N CYS A 64 0.31 -2.00 0.65
CA CYS A 64 0.72 -2.62 -0.61
C CYS A 64 1.16 -1.57 -1.63
N ALA A 65 0.36 -0.52 -1.86
CA ALA A 65 0.67 0.54 -2.82
C ALA A 65 1.98 1.28 -2.48
N TYR A 66 2.24 1.56 -1.21
CA TYR A 66 3.47 2.23 -0.79
C TYR A 66 4.71 1.33 -0.85
N LEU A 67 4.59 0.05 -0.49
CA LEU A 67 5.67 -0.91 -0.68
C LEU A 67 5.98 -1.10 -2.16
N LEU A 68 4.95 -1.19 -3.01
CA LEU A 68 5.13 -1.27 -4.46
C LEU A 68 5.83 -0.03 -4.99
N ASN A 69 5.41 1.15 -4.55
CA ASN A 69 6.09 2.40 -4.88
C ASN A 69 7.58 2.33 -4.50
N GLY A 70 7.91 1.93 -3.27
CA GLY A 70 9.29 1.79 -2.82
C GLY A 70 10.10 0.79 -3.63
N VAL A 71 9.53 -0.37 -3.98
CA VAL A 71 10.16 -1.37 -4.84
C VAL A 71 10.40 -0.86 -6.26
N THR A 72 9.48 -0.06 -6.81
CA THR A 72 9.62 0.47 -8.18
C THR A 72 10.54 1.67 -8.30
N ASP A 73 10.72 2.43 -7.20
CA ASP A 73 11.46 3.70 -7.18
C ASP A 73 12.83 3.59 -6.52
N VAL A 74 13.37 2.39 -6.31
CA VAL A 74 14.59 2.21 -5.52
C VAL A 74 15.76 3.01 -6.08
N HIS A 75 15.90 3.03 -7.41
CA HIS A 75 16.99 3.77 -8.06
C HIS A 75 16.82 5.28 -7.86
N GLU A 76 15.63 5.80 -8.16
CA GLU A 76 15.27 7.20 -8.01
C GLU A 76 15.38 7.66 -6.54
N ASP A 77 14.89 6.86 -5.60
CA ASP A 77 14.95 7.13 -4.17
C ASP A 77 16.42 7.16 -3.67
N ARG A 78 17.29 6.29 -4.17
CA ARG A 78 18.74 6.32 -3.85
C ARG A 78 19.40 7.59 -4.38
N VAL A 79 19.14 7.95 -5.64
CA VAL A 79 19.68 9.19 -6.25
C VAL A 79 19.23 10.42 -5.47
N ASN A 80 17.99 10.43 -4.99
CA ASN A 80 17.42 11.54 -4.20
C ASN A 80 17.83 11.54 -2.71
N GLY A 81 18.70 10.62 -2.27
CA GLY A 81 19.12 10.53 -0.86
C GLY A 81 18.00 10.16 0.10
N SER A 82 17.01 9.41 -0.38
CA SER A 82 15.86 8.94 0.40
C SER A 82 16.32 8.14 1.62
N ARG A 83 15.72 8.43 2.77
CA ARG A 83 15.93 7.67 4.01
C ARG A 83 14.97 6.51 4.12
N ARG A 84 14.32 6.04 3.06
CA ARG A 84 13.39 4.91 3.13
C ARG A 84 14.15 3.58 3.31
N PRO A 85 13.63 2.62 4.09
CA PRO A 85 14.26 1.33 4.33
C PRO A 85 14.80 0.61 3.08
N ILE A 86 14.06 0.57 1.98
CA ILE A 86 14.51 -0.08 0.74
C ILE A 86 15.67 0.71 0.10
N ALA A 87 15.55 2.04 0.04
CA ALA A 87 16.56 2.91 -0.55
C ALA A 87 17.90 2.83 0.18
N ARG A 88 17.87 2.81 1.53
CA ARG A 88 19.06 2.66 2.39
C ARG A 88 19.66 1.24 2.38
N GLY A 89 18.92 0.25 1.88
CA GLY A 89 19.35 -1.15 1.87
C GLY A 89 19.06 -1.93 3.16
N ASP A 90 18.27 -1.38 4.07
CA ASP A 90 17.83 -2.09 5.30
C ASP A 90 16.75 -3.12 4.99
N LEU A 91 15.89 -2.86 4.01
CA LEU A 91 14.84 -3.78 3.57
C LEU A 91 15.19 -4.32 2.17
N PRO A 92 15.46 -5.63 2.01
CA PRO A 92 15.75 -6.19 0.70
C PRO A 92 14.56 -6.01 -0.27
N GLU A 93 14.84 -5.55 -1.49
CA GLU A 93 13.84 -5.29 -2.54
C GLU A 93 12.95 -6.50 -2.81
N ARG A 94 13.55 -7.70 -2.86
CA ARG A 94 12.83 -8.98 -3.04
C ARG A 94 11.88 -9.30 -1.88
N THR A 95 12.27 -8.95 -0.66
CA THR A 95 11.41 -9.14 0.53
C THR A 95 10.24 -8.19 0.48
N ALA A 96 10.48 -6.91 0.17
CA ALA A 96 9.42 -5.93 -0.02
C ALA A 96 8.45 -6.33 -1.15
N ALA A 97 8.97 -6.80 -2.30
CA ALA A 97 8.16 -7.28 -3.42
C ALA A 97 7.32 -8.53 -3.10
N ARG A 98 7.78 -9.42 -2.21
CA ARG A 98 6.94 -10.50 -1.69
C ARG A 98 5.86 -9.95 -0.76
N GLY A 99 6.22 -8.98 0.07
CA GLY A 99 5.29 -8.27 0.95
C GLY A 99 4.14 -7.60 0.19
N THR A 100 4.41 -6.95 -0.95
CA THR A 100 3.36 -6.35 -1.79
C THR A 100 2.36 -7.39 -2.27
N VAL A 101 2.82 -8.52 -2.78
CA VAL A 101 1.93 -9.61 -3.25
C VAL A 101 1.09 -10.17 -2.10
N LEU A 102 1.71 -10.43 -0.94
CA LEU A 102 1.00 -10.92 0.24
C LEU A 102 -0.07 -9.93 0.72
N LEU A 103 0.24 -8.63 0.74
CA LEU A 103 -0.70 -7.58 1.15
C LEU A 103 -1.83 -7.38 0.14
N ALA A 104 -1.57 -7.51 -1.16
CA ALA A 104 -2.61 -7.49 -2.18
C ALA A 104 -3.59 -8.66 -2.00
N CYS A 105 -3.08 -9.88 -1.77
CA CYS A 105 -3.91 -11.04 -1.47
C CYS A 105 -4.71 -10.85 -0.18
N ALA A 106 -4.08 -10.34 0.88
CA ALA A 106 -4.75 -10.07 2.15
C ALA A 106 -5.86 -9.02 1.99
N ALA A 107 -5.61 -7.94 1.23
CA ALA A 107 -6.60 -6.92 0.94
C ALA A 107 -7.81 -7.52 0.22
N LEU A 108 -7.60 -8.28 -0.86
CA LEU A 108 -8.71 -8.90 -1.60
C LEU A 108 -9.49 -9.91 -0.76
N LEU A 109 -8.80 -10.71 0.07
CA LEU A 109 -9.45 -11.66 0.97
C LEU A 109 -10.33 -10.94 2.01
N LEU A 110 -9.78 -9.93 2.70
CA LEU A 110 -10.51 -9.15 3.70
C LEU A 110 -11.68 -8.39 3.09
N GLY A 111 -11.48 -7.80 1.89
CA GLY A 111 -12.54 -7.15 1.13
C GLY A 111 -13.64 -8.13 0.74
N GLY A 112 -13.30 -9.35 0.32
CA GLY A 112 -14.27 -10.40 0.01
C GLY A 112 -15.11 -10.80 1.21
N LEU A 113 -14.48 -10.91 2.39
CA LEU A 113 -15.18 -11.17 3.65
C LEU A 113 -16.09 -10.00 4.10
N ALA A 114 -15.71 -8.76 3.76
CA ALA A 114 -16.56 -7.59 4.03
C ALA A 114 -17.76 -7.50 3.08
N GLY A 115 -17.58 -7.88 1.81
CA GLY A 115 -18.66 -8.02 0.82
C GLY A 115 -18.22 -7.75 -0.63
N PRO A 116 -19.05 -8.11 -1.62
CA PRO A 116 -18.71 -8.03 -3.04
C PRO A 116 -18.35 -6.61 -3.51
N SER A 117 -19.05 -5.58 -3.00
CA SER A 117 -18.72 -4.19 -3.34
C SER A 117 -17.36 -3.77 -2.78
N VAL A 118 -16.98 -4.25 -1.58
CA VAL A 118 -15.71 -3.88 -0.94
C VAL A 118 -14.53 -4.50 -1.68
N VAL A 119 -14.63 -5.76 -2.11
CA VAL A 119 -13.58 -6.39 -2.93
C VAL A 119 -13.43 -5.70 -4.28
N ALA A 120 -14.52 -5.26 -4.92
CA ALA A 120 -14.46 -4.52 -6.18
C ALA A 120 -13.70 -3.18 -6.02
N TRP A 121 -14.03 -2.40 -4.99
CA TRP A 121 -13.32 -1.15 -4.69
C TRP A 121 -11.87 -1.37 -4.27
N THR A 122 -11.59 -2.43 -3.51
CA THR A 122 -10.22 -2.82 -3.12
C THR A 122 -9.40 -3.19 -4.36
N ALA A 123 -9.97 -3.97 -5.29
CA ALA A 123 -9.31 -4.32 -6.54
C ALA A 123 -9.03 -3.08 -7.39
N ALA A 124 -10.00 -2.16 -7.50
CA ALA A 124 -9.81 -0.89 -8.19
C ALA A 124 -8.66 -0.08 -7.58
N PHE A 125 -8.62 0.05 -6.25
CA PHE A 125 -7.52 0.73 -5.54
C PHE A 125 -6.16 0.08 -5.84
N LEU A 126 -6.06 -1.25 -5.76
CA LEU A 126 -4.83 -1.97 -6.05
C LEU A 126 -4.35 -1.78 -7.49
N VAL A 127 -5.27 -1.83 -8.47
CA VAL A 127 -4.97 -1.60 -9.88
C VAL A 127 -4.48 -0.17 -10.11
N LEU A 128 -5.12 0.82 -9.48
CA LEU A 128 -4.68 2.22 -9.56
C LEU A 128 -3.33 2.44 -8.88
N GLY A 129 -3.09 1.83 -7.72
CA GLY A 129 -1.80 1.89 -7.01
C GLY A 129 -0.67 1.26 -7.83
N TRP A 130 -0.96 0.16 -8.53
CA TRP A 130 -0.05 -0.43 -9.50
C TRP A 130 0.19 0.49 -10.70
N ALA A 131 -0.87 1.00 -11.32
CA ALA A 131 -0.79 1.90 -12.47
C ALA A 131 -0.02 3.20 -12.15
N TYR A 132 -0.11 3.67 -10.91
CA TYR A 132 0.66 4.81 -10.42
C TYR A 132 2.17 4.53 -10.44
N SER A 133 2.57 3.34 -9.98
CA SER A 133 3.96 3.06 -9.60
C SER A 133 4.75 2.24 -10.61
N ALA A 134 4.11 1.29 -11.29
CA ALA A 134 4.78 0.23 -12.04
C ALA A 134 4.55 0.32 -13.57
N ASP A 135 5.46 -0.27 -14.32
CA ASP A 135 5.35 -0.40 -15.77
C ASP A 135 4.20 -1.33 -16.20
N PRO A 136 3.61 -1.10 -17.38
CA PRO A 136 3.99 -0.09 -18.38
C PRO A 136 3.34 1.29 -18.17
N VAL A 137 2.50 1.47 -17.15
CA VAL A 137 1.73 2.71 -16.99
C VAL A 137 2.57 3.82 -16.34
N LYS A 138 3.23 3.49 -15.22
CA LYS A 138 4.07 4.37 -14.38
C LYS A 138 3.54 5.81 -14.35
N ALA A 139 2.27 5.96 -13.98
CA ALA A 139 1.49 7.20 -14.21
C ALA A 139 2.13 8.43 -13.55
N LYS A 140 2.87 8.26 -12.46
CA LYS A 140 3.62 9.33 -11.77
C LYS A 140 4.62 10.08 -12.65
N CYS A 141 5.03 9.51 -13.79
CA CYS A 141 5.93 10.15 -14.75
C CYS A 141 5.23 11.09 -15.75
N SER A 142 3.90 11.27 -15.66
CA SER A 142 3.14 12.17 -16.53
C SER A 142 2.08 12.92 -15.73
N SER A 143 2.02 14.25 -15.83
CA SER A 143 1.09 15.08 -15.04
C SER A 143 -0.37 14.67 -15.23
N GLY A 144 -0.81 14.44 -16.48
CA GLY A 144 -2.20 14.07 -16.78
C GLY A 144 -2.58 12.68 -16.24
N ARG A 145 -1.70 11.68 -16.45
CA ARG A 145 -1.94 10.31 -15.95
C ARG A 145 -1.88 10.27 -14.43
N CYS A 146 -0.93 10.98 -13.83
CA CYS A 146 -0.79 11.14 -12.39
C CYS A 146 -2.08 11.72 -11.79
N ALA A 147 -2.58 12.84 -12.34
CA ALA A 147 -3.82 13.45 -11.89
C ALA A 147 -5.02 12.49 -11.98
N ALA A 148 -5.18 11.80 -13.12
CA ALA A 148 -6.27 10.85 -13.31
C ALA A 148 -6.22 9.69 -12.31
N VAL A 149 -5.04 9.10 -12.08
CA VAL A 149 -4.87 7.98 -11.15
C VAL A 149 -5.05 8.42 -9.69
N VAL A 150 -4.49 9.56 -9.29
CA VAL A 150 -4.63 10.09 -7.92
C VAL A 150 -6.09 10.46 -7.63
N PHE A 151 -6.80 11.05 -8.60
CA PHE A 151 -8.24 11.29 -8.48
C PHE A 151 -9.01 9.98 -8.30
N GLY A 152 -8.70 8.97 -9.12
CA GLY A 152 -9.28 7.63 -8.99
C GLY A 152 -9.04 7.01 -7.61
N LEU A 153 -7.81 7.07 -7.10
CA LEU A 153 -7.45 6.58 -5.75
C LEU A 153 -8.21 7.31 -4.65
N GLY A 154 -8.55 8.59 -4.87
CA GLY A 154 -9.40 9.36 -3.95
C GLY A 154 -10.86 8.94 -4.00
N ALA A 155 -11.34 8.44 -5.14
CA ALA A 155 -12.72 8.02 -5.36
C ALA A 155 -13.00 6.57 -4.90
N THR A 156 -12.02 5.67 -5.02
CA THR A 156 -12.04 4.32 -4.44
C THR A 156 -11.83 4.40 -2.93
#